data_AF-A0A0R2T1N4-F1
#
_entry.id   AF-A0A0R2T1N4-F1
#
_cell.length_a   1.000
_cell.length_b   1.000
_cell.length_c   1.000
_cell.angle_alpha   90.00
_cell.angle_beta   90.00
_cell.angle_gamma   90.00
#
_symmetry.space_group_name_H-M   'P 1'
#
loop_
_entity.id
_entity.type
_entity.pdbx_description
1 polymer ?
#
loop_
_entity_poly.entity_id
_entity_poly.type
_entity_poly.pdbx_seq_one_letter_code
_entity_poly.pdbx_strand_id
1 'polypeptide(L)'
;MRNLFYIGLICLFYNCAWLTPKEELKAQYVADQLKEIDWQSVDLYPLFESCEETLSKSLQKECFEAVIKAQILLVVQQMYDQDSLSFSGTFSIDFKVNATADIYIQKIEGFNGSINEKQSFEKRVQKEIASLPFLSPAIKQGIPVATRFQIPIEIHLD
;
A
#
# COMPACT_ATOMS: atom_id res chain seq x y z
N MET A 1 4.10 -65.64 24.73
CA MET A 1 4.65 -64.86 23.60
C MET A 1 3.55 -64.42 22.63
N ARG A 2 2.57 -63.62 23.09
CA ARG A 2 1.51 -63.06 22.22
C ARG A 2 1.24 -61.58 22.51
N ASN A 3 1.74 -61.08 23.65
CA ASN A 3 1.44 -59.74 24.16
C ASN A 3 2.63 -58.77 23.99
N LEU A 4 3.83 -59.27 23.65
CA LEU A 4 5.00 -58.42 23.37
C LEU A 4 4.96 -57.76 21.99
N PHE A 5 4.23 -58.35 21.03
CA PHE A 5 4.10 -57.80 19.68
C PHE A 5 3.24 -56.53 19.62
N TYR A 6 2.30 -56.38 20.57
CA TYR A 6 1.40 -55.23 20.62
C TYR A 6 2.08 -53.96 21.18
N ILE A 7 3.13 -54.12 21.98
CA ILE A 7 3.88 -52.98 22.56
C ILE A 7 4.85 -52.39 21.52
N GLY A 8 5.36 -53.20 20.58
CA GLY A 8 6.21 -52.72 19.49
C GLY A 8 5.48 -51.92 18.40
N LEU A 9 4.18 -52.19 18.19
CA LEU A 9 3.39 -51.54 17.14
C LEU A 9 2.85 -50.15 17.53
N ILE A 10 2.72 -49.87 18.83
CA ILE A 10 2.21 -48.59 19.34
C ILE A 10 3.31 -47.51 19.41
N CYS A 11 4.58 -47.89 19.51
CA CYS A 11 5.71 -46.94 19.54
C CYS A 11 6.05 -46.31 18.18
N LEU A 12 5.49 -46.80 17.07
CA LEU A 12 5.73 -46.25 15.73
C LEU A 12 4.85 -45.04 15.37
N PHE A 13 3.88 -44.68 16.23
CA PHE A 13 2.94 -43.58 15.96
C PHE A 13 3.17 -42.31 16.80
N TYR A 14 4.21 -42.26 17.63
CA TYR A 14 4.43 -41.12 18.56
C TYR A 14 5.52 -40.12 18.17
N ASN A 15 6.14 -40.24 16.99
CA ASN A 15 7.17 -39.29 16.56
C ASN A 15 6.88 -38.71 15.19
N CYS A 16 5.85 -37.87 15.07
CA CYS A 16 5.77 -36.96 13.94
C CYS A 16 5.01 -35.68 14.30
N ALA A 17 5.54 -34.94 15.27
CA ALA A 17 4.98 -33.65 15.64
C ALA A 17 6.07 -32.67 16.09
N TRP A 18 7.15 -32.47 15.32
CA TRP A 18 7.97 -31.24 15.45
C TRP A 18 9.06 -31.00 14.40
N LEU A 19 8.76 -31.20 13.12
CA LEU A 19 9.59 -30.63 12.06
C LEU A 19 8.75 -29.62 11.29
N THR A 20 8.50 -28.47 11.90
CA THR A 20 8.14 -27.29 11.13
C THR A 20 9.37 -26.91 10.30
N PRO A 21 9.27 -26.83 8.97
CA PRO A 21 10.38 -26.41 8.13
C PRO A 21 10.84 -25.03 8.58
N LYS A 22 12.15 -24.86 8.82
CA LYS A 22 12.73 -23.55 9.14
C LYS A 22 12.39 -22.49 8.07
N GLU A 23 12.09 -22.93 6.84
CA GLU A 23 11.63 -22.07 5.74
C GLU A 23 10.26 -21.44 5.99
N GLU A 24 9.27 -22.17 6.52
CA GLU A 24 7.96 -21.60 6.84
C GLU A 24 8.07 -20.60 7.99
N LEU A 25 8.88 -20.90 9.01
CA LEU A 25 9.18 -20.00 10.13
C LEU A 25 9.88 -18.71 9.66
N LYS A 26 10.81 -18.82 8.70
CA LYS A 26 11.52 -17.67 8.13
C LYS A 26 10.62 -16.83 7.24
N ALA A 27 9.79 -17.46 6.39
CA ALA A 27 8.82 -16.78 5.55
C ALA A 27 7.75 -16.07 6.39
N GLN A 28 7.30 -16.70 7.46
CA GLN A 28 6.33 -16.12 8.40
C GLN A 28 6.93 -14.96 9.20
N TYR A 29 8.17 -15.10 9.70
CA TYR A 29 8.90 -14.00 10.34
C TYR A 29 9.17 -12.82 9.39
N VAL A 30 9.54 -13.08 8.13
CA VAL A 30 9.73 -12.06 7.10
C VAL A 30 8.40 -11.39 6.72
N ALA A 31 7.31 -12.16 6.58
CA ALA A 31 5.97 -11.63 6.33
C ALA A 31 5.48 -10.75 7.49
N ASP A 32 5.76 -11.14 8.73
CA ASP A 32 5.43 -10.35 9.92
C ASP A 32 6.26 -9.06 10.04
N GLN A 33 7.46 -8.99 9.45
CA GLN A 33 8.27 -7.78 9.37
C GLN A 33 7.89 -6.85 8.20
N LEU A 34 7.09 -7.32 7.24
CA LEU A 34 6.46 -6.49 6.21
C LEU A 34 5.21 -5.73 6.74
N LYS A 35 4.94 -5.79 8.05
CA LYS A 35 3.88 -4.99 8.69
C LYS A 35 4.12 -3.51 8.40
N GLU A 36 3.05 -2.89 7.88
CA GLU A 36 2.92 -1.51 7.43
C GLU A 36 3.84 -0.56 8.22
N ILE A 37 4.89 -0.09 7.53
CA ILE A 37 5.97 0.66 8.17
C ILE A 37 5.65 2.15 8.15
N ASP A 38 5.73 2.75 9.33
CA ASP A 38 5.61 4.18 9.56
C ASP A 38 6.76 4.93 8.84
N TRP A 39 6.35 5.82 7.94
CA TRP A 39 7.04 6.84 7.11
C TRP A 39 8.36 7.39 7.64
N GLN A 40 8.50 7.51 8.96
CA GLN A 40 9.70 8.08 9.58
C GLN A 40 10.93 7.17 9.48
N SER A 41 10.74 5.91 9.11
CA SER A 41 11.78 4.88 9.17
C SER A 41 12.22 4.30 7.81
N VAL A 42 11.77 4.89 6.69
CA VAL A 42 12.20 4.45 5.35
C VAL A 42 13.47 5.16 4.90
N ASP A 43 14.28 4.46 4.13
CA ASP A 43 15.53 4.97 3.59
C ASP A 43 15.32 5.76 2.30
N LEU A 44 14.45 5.26 1.41
CA LEU A 44 14.07 5.92 0.17
C LEU A 44 12.54 5.89 0.02
N TYR A 45 11.99 6.98 -0.49
CA TYR A 45 10.56 7.07 -0.81
C TYR A 45 10.26 6.34 -2.13
N PRO A 46 9.00 5.92 -2.37
CA PRO A 46 8.60 5.46 -3.69
C PRO A 46 8.83 6.60 -4.69
N LEU A 47 9.37 6.27 -5.86
CA LEU A 47 9.68 7.26 -6.89
C LEU A 47 8.90 6.96 -8.16
N PHE A 48 8.38 8.03 -8.76
CA PHE A 48 7.90 8.04 -10.14
C PHE A 48 9.07 8.30 -11.08
N GLU A 49 8.95 7.88 -12.33
CA GLU A 49 9.98 8.13 -13.36
C GLU A 49 10.31 9.62 -13.53
N SER A 50 9.35 10.49 -13.23
CA SER A 50 9.51 11.94 -13.27
C SER A 50 10.27 12.55 -12.08
N CYS A 51 10.62 11.77 -11.05
CA CYS A 51 11.30 12.24 -9.85
C CYS A 51 12.79 11.86 -9.86
N GLU A 52 13.68 12.81 -9.58
CA GLU A 52 15.13 12.55 -9.52
C GLU A 52 15.52 11.76 -8.26
N GLU A 53 16.14 10.59 -8.45
CA GLU A 53 16.61 9.72 -7.37
C GLU A 53 17.74 10.34 -6.54
N THR A 54 18.51 11.26 -7.12
CA THR A 54 19.68 11.89 -6.48
C THR A 54 19.31 12.99 -5.48
N LEU A 55 18.03 13.38 -5.41
CA LEU A 55 17.56 14.41 -4.49
C LEU A 55 17.52 13.91 -3.04
N SER A 56 17.46 14.85 -2.11
CA SER A 56 17.29 14.53 -0.68
C SER A 56 15.96 13.83 -0.42
N LYS A 57 15.86 13.05 0.66
CA LYS A 57 14.62 12.33 1.03
C LYS A 57 13.39 13.26 1.14
N SER A 58 13.58 14.50 1.60
CA SER A 58 12.48 15.49 1.68
C SER A 58 11.99 15.87 0.30
N LEU A 59 12.91 16.18 -0.62
CA LEU A 59 12.57 16.56 -1.98
C LEU A 59 11.96 15.41 -2.78
N GLN A 60 12.41 14.17 -2.54
CA GLN A 60 11.79 12.98 -3.11
C GLN A 60 10.33 12.83 -2.65
N LYS A 61 10.08 13.02 -1.35
CA LYS A 61 8.73 13.02 -0.79
C LYS A 61 7.86 14.12 -1.40
N GLU A 62 8.38 15.33 -1.49
CA GLU A 62 7.68 16.47 -2.09
C GLU A 62 7.34 16.20 -3.57
N CYS A 63 8.27 15.62 -4.34
CA CYS A 63 8.02 15.22 -5.72
C CYS A 63 6.90 14.17 -5.81
N PHE A 64 6.97 13.14 -4.98
CA PHE A 64 5.94 12.08 -4.93
C PHE A 64 4.55 12.66 -4.63
N GLU A 65 4.45 13.51 -3.59
CA GLU A 65 3.20 14.18 -3.25
C GLU A 65 2.70 15.08 -4.38
N ALA A 66 3.60 15.82 -5.06
CA ALA A 66 3.25 16.69 -6.17
C ALA A 66 2.69 15.92 -7.37
N VAL A 67 3.28 14.77 -7.72
CA VAL A 67 2.79 13.91 -8.81
C VAL A 67 1.39 13.39 -8.50
N ILE A 68 1.15 12.87 -7.28
CA ILE A 68 -0.19 12.39 -6.91
C ILE A 68 -1.20 13.53 -6.90
N LYS A 69 -0.85 14.70 -6.33
CA LYS A 69 -1.72 15.88 -6.32
C LYS A 69 -2.08 16.32 -7.74
N ALA A 70 -1.13 16.29 -8.68
CA ALA A 70 -1.38 16.60 -10.07
C ALA A 70 -2.39 15.63 -10.72
N GLN A 71 -2.28 14.33 -10.46
CA GLN A 71 -3.26 13.36 -10.96
C GLN A 71 -4.65 13.55 -10.37
N ILE A 72 -4.74 13.83 -9.06
CA ILE A 72 -6.03 14.12 -8.43
C ILE A 72 -6.65 15.38 -9.02
N LEU A 73 -5.85 16.42 -9.25
CA LEU A 73 -6.32 17.66 -9.89
C LEU A 73 -6.87 17.39 -11.30
N LEU A 74 -6.20 16.55 -12.09
CA LEU A 74 -6.69 16.13 -13.41
C LEU A 74 -8.04 15.43 -13.32
N VAL A 75 -8.24 14.54 -12.35
CA VAL A 75 -9.53 13.88 -12.12
C VAL A 75 -10.62 14.89 -11.76
N VAL A 76 -10.32 15.80 -10.83
CA VAL A 76 -11.27 16.84 -10.41
C VAL A 76 -11.66 17.72 -11.58
N GLN A 77 -10.69 18.16 -12.40
CA GLN A 77 -10.92 18.96 -13.60
C GLN A 77 -11.77 18.20 -14.62
N GLN A 78 -11.45 16.93 -14.91
CA GLN A 78 -12.26 16.10 -15.81
C GLN A 78 -13.70 15.93 -15.30
N MET A 79 -13.90 15.79 -13.99
CA MET A 79 -15.24 15.69 -13.41
C MET A 79 -16.00 17.00 -13.53
N TYR A 80 -15.31 18.13 -13.32
CA TYR A 80 -15.86 19.48 -13.50
C TYR A 80 -16.27 19.73 -14.96
N ASP A 81 -15.40 19.46 -15.92
CA ASP A 81 -15.67 19.63 -17.36
C ASP A 81 -16.82 18.73 -17.87
N GLN A 82 -17.10 17.63 -17.16
CA GLN A 82 -18.19 16.69 -17.45
C GLN A 82 -19.49 17.02 -16.69
N ASP A 83 -19.56 18.14 -15.97
CA ASP A 83 -20.68 18.51 -15.07
C ASP A 83 -21.03 17.39 -14.07
N SER A 84 -20.03 16.61 -13.65
CA SER A 84 -20.17 15.44 -12.78
C SER A 84 -19.55 15.63 -11.39
N LEU A 85 -18.95 16.81 -11.14
CA LEU A 85 -18.43 17.22 -9.85
C LEU A 85 -19.53 17.94 -9.05
N SER A 86 -19.98 17.32 -7.96
CA SER A 86 -21.13 17.78 -7.17
C SER A 86 -20.85 17.90 -5.67
N PHE A 87 -19.57 17.82 -5.26
CA PHE A 87 -19.17 17.90 -3.86
C PHE A 87 -18.02 18.90 -3.66
N SER A 88 -17.98 19.49 -2.46
CA SER A 88 -16.97 20.45 -2.00
C SER A 88 -16.59 20.13 -0.56
N GLY A 89 -15.37 20.46 -0.16
CA GLY A 89 -14.87 20.34 1.20
C GLY A 89 -13.43 19.83 1.29
N THR A 90 -13.01 19.66 2.54
CA THR A 90 -11.68 19.17 2.91
C THR A 90 -11.78 17.72 3.40
N PHE A 91 -11.00 16.84 2.79
CA PHE A 91 -10.95 15.42 3.15
C PHE A 91 -9.51 14.89 2.99
N SER A 92 -9.24 13.67 3.42
CA SER A 92 -7.92 13.05 3.27
C SER A 92 -8.04 11.70 2.59
N ILE A 93 -7.12 11.38 1.69
CA ILE A 93 -7.04 10.08 1.02
C ILE A 93 -5.80 9.36 1.53
N ASP A 94 -6.01 8.15 2.03
CA ASP A 94 -4.96 7.23 2.40
C ASP A 94 -4.67 6.30 1.23
N PHE A 95 -3.41 6.24 0.89
CA PHE A 95 -2.85 5.41 -0.15
C PHE A 95 -1.88 4.39 0.44
N LYS A 96 -1.71 3.28 -0.25
CA LYS A 96 -0.74 2.23 0.05
C LYS A 96 0.06 1.93 -1.20
N VAL A 97 1.38 2.01 -1.11
CA VAL A 97 2.30 1.49 -2.12
C VAL A 97 2.81 0.15 -1.63
N ASN A 98 2.72 -0.90 -2.43
CA ASN A 98 3.25 -2.20 -2.09
C ASN A 98 4.75 -2.31 -2.47
N ALA A 99 5.37 -3.44 -2.12
CA ALA A 99 6.78 -3.70 -2.46
C ALA A 99 7.01 -3.93 -3.97
N THR A 100 5.95 -4.09 -4.77
CA THR A 100 6.02 -4.19 -6.25
C THR A 100 5.77 -2.85 -6.94
N ALA A 101 5.71 -1.75 -6.18
CA ALA A 101 5.46 -0.38 -6.64
C ALA A 101 4.05 -0.13 -7.20
N ASP A 102 3.08 -1.01 -6.92
CA ASP A 102 1.68 -0.72 -7.18
C ASP A 102 1.08 0.13 -6.05
N ILE A 103 0.19 1.03 -6.43
CA ILE A 103 -0.42 2.03 -5.56
C ILE A 103 -1.94 1.85 -5.50
N TYR A 104 -2.49 1.91 -4.30
CA TYR A 104 -3.91 1.70 -4.05
C TYR A 104 -4.46 2.69 -3.03
N ILE A 105 -5.69 3.14 -3.22
CA ILE A 105 -6.45 3.86 -2.21
C ILE A 105 -6.91 2.86 -1.15
N GLN A 106 -6.58 3.12 0.11
CA GLN A 106 -6.98 2.31 1.26
C GLN A 106 -8.25 2.85 1.93
N LYS A 107 -8.34 4.17 2.09
CA LYS A 107 -9.53 4.83 2.65
C LYS A 107 -9.58 6.31 2.27
N ILE A 108 -10.78 6.88 2.26
CA ILE A 108 -11.01 8.33 2.19
C ILE A 108 -11.73 8.76 3.46
N GLU A 109 -11.11 9.67 4.22
CA GLU A 109 -11.59 10.18 5.51
C GLU A 109 -12.09 11.62 5.39
N GLY A 110 -13.20 11.95 6.05
CA GLY A 110 -13.75 13.31 6.05
C GLY A 110 -14.47 13.73 4.76
N PHE A 111 -14.77 12.79 3.85
CA PHE A 111 -15.49 13.10 2.61
C PHE A 111 -16.92 13.58 2.90
N ASN A 112 -17.27 14.77 2.43
CA ASN A 112 -18.54 15.44 2.73
C ASN A 112 -19.66 15.16 1.71
N GLY A 113 -19.36 14.48 0.59
CA GLY A 113 -20.35 14.06 -0.40
C GLY A 113 -21.05 12.74 -0.03
N SER A 114 -22.02 12.35 -0.86
CA SER A 114 -22.70 11.05 -0.81
C SER A 114 -21.74 9.87 -1.04
N ILE A 115 -22.18 8.68 -0.62
CA ILE A 115 -21.43 7.43 -0.80
C ILE A 115 -21.15 7.17 -2.30
N ASN A 116 -22.11 7.49 -3.18
CA ASN A 116 -21.96 7.28 -4.62
C ASN A 116 -20.92 8.22 -5.22
N GLU A 117 -20.92 9.49 -4.81
CA GLU A 117 -19.91 10.47 -5.25
C GLU A 117 -18.52 10.05 -4.77
N LYS A 118 -18.39 9.64 -3.50
CA LYS A 118 -17.14 9.11 -2.95
C LYS A 118 -16.63 7.92 -3.76
N GLN A 119 -17.47 6.93 -4.04
CA GLN A 119 -17.09 5.74 -4.80
C GLN A 119 -16.72 6.06 -6.25
N SER A 120 -17.45 6.99 -6.89
CA SER A 120 -17.16 7.44 -8.25
C SER A 120 -15.80 8.14 -8.32
N PHE A 121 -15.56 9.07 -7.40
CA PHE A 121 -14.30 9.78 -7.27
C PHE A 121 -13.14 8.83 -6.98
N GLU A 122 -13.27 7.94 -6.00
CA GLU A 122 -12.27 6.93 -5.64
C GLU A 122 -11.86 6.07 -6.84
N LYS A 123 -12.84 5.58 -7.62
CA LYS A 123 -12.57 4.79 -8.83
C LYS A 123 -11.81 5.56 -9.89
N ARG A 124 -12.15 6.84 -10.13
CA ARG A 124 -11.47 7.68 -11.11
C ARG A 124 -10.04 7.98 -10.67
N VAL A 125 -9.84 8.37 -9.42
CA VAL A 125 -8.51 8.61 -8.84
C VAL A 125 -7.65 7.34 -8.88
N GLN A 126 -8.20 6.19 -8.46
CA GLN A 126 -7.49 4.91 -8.52
C GLN A 126 -7.06 4.56 -9.95
N LYS A 127 -7.91 4.83 -10.95
CA LYS A 127 -7.61 4.56 -12.36
C LYS A 127 -6.46 5.43 -12.88
N GLU A 128 -6.50 6.74 -12.65
CA GLU A 128 -5.45 7.65 -13.12
C GLU A 128 -4.11 7.36 -12.45
N ILE A 129 -4.12 7.13 -11.13
CA ILE A 129 -2.89 6.84 -10.38
C ILE A 129 -2.31 5.47 -10.75
N ALA A 130 -3.13 4.45 -11.01
CA ALA A 130 -2.66 3.14 -11.47
C ALA A 130 -2.01 3.18 -12.86
N SER A 131 -2.20 4.26 -13.62
CA SER A 131 -1.59 4.45 -14.94
C SER A 131 -0.21 5.12 -14.89
N LEU A 132 0.22 5.60 -13.72
CA LEU A 132 1.49 6.31 -13.55
C LEU A 132 2.69 5.36 -13.73
N PRO A 133 3.76 5.79 -14.42
CA PRO A 133 4.99 5.03 -14.51
C PRO A 133 5.75 5.09 -13.18
N PHE A 134 5.68 4.01 -12.41
CA PHE A 134 6.50 3.84 -11.22
C PHE A 134 7.93 3.45 -11.58
N LEU A 135 8.88 4.10 -10.90
CA LEU A 135 10.31 3.82 -11.01
C LEU A 135 10.73 2.78 -9.97
N SER A 136 10.33 2.97 -8.70
CA SER A 136 10.72 2.08 -7.62
C SER A 136 9.82 2.19 -6.37
N PRO A 137 9.66 1.09 -5.61
CA PRO A 137 8.99 1.08 -4.31
C PRO A 137 9.86 1.76 -3.24
N ALA A 138 9.28 2.04 -2.08
CA ALA A 138 10.05 2.50 -0.93
C ALA A 138 11.07 1.44 -0.49
N ILE A 139 12.24 1.88 -0.05
CA ILE A 139 13.33 1.01 0.40
C ILE A 139 13.60 1.28 1.88
N LYS A 140 13.74 0.20 2.66
CA LYS A 140 14.24 0.23 4.04
C LYS A 140 15.33 -0.82 4.19
N GLN A 141 16.52 -0.38 4.59
CA GLN A 141 17.72 -1.20 4.75
C GLN A 141 18.06 -2.03 3.49
N GLY A 142 17.84 -1.45 2.31
CA GLY A 142 18.07 -2.12 1.02
C GLY A 142 16.96 -3.11 0.60
N ILE A 143 15.88 -3.22 1.36
CA ILE A 143 14.75 -4.11 1.06
C ILE A 143 13.53 -3.27 0.65
N PRO A 144 12.86 -3.60 -0.47
CA PRO A 144 11.58 -3.02 -0.85
C PRO A 144 10.51 -3.28 0.22
N VAL A 145 9.84 -2.23 0.68
CA VAL A 145 8.80 -2.32 1.71
C VAL A 145 7.52 -1.64 1.27
N ALA A 146 6.39 -2.13 1.77
CA ALA A 146 5.11 -1.46 1.59
C ALA A 146 5.04 -0.21 2.49
N THR A 147 4.50 0.87 1.95
CA THR A 147 4.33 2.14 2.64
C THR A 147 2.90 2.64 2.52
N ARG A 148 2.47 3.39 3.53
CA ARG A 148 1.19 4.09 3.53
C ARG A 148 1.47 5.58 3.44
N PHE A 149 0.65 6.30 2.67
CA PHE A 149 0.68 7.75 2.69
C PHE A 149 -0.71 8.40 2.73
N GLN A 150 -0.84 9.54 3.39
CA GLN A 150 -2.09 10.28 3.54
C GLN A 150 -1.92 11.65 2.89
N ILE A 151 -2.82 11.99 1.96
CA ILE A 151 -2.81 13.28 1.27
C ILE A 151 -4.07 14.04 1.63
N PRO A 152 -3.96 15.23 2.25
CA PRO A 152 -5.08 16.12 2.43
C PRO A 152 -5.47 16.75 1.09
N ILE A 153 -6.77 16.75 0.80
CA ILE A 153 -7.37 17.30 -0.41
C ILE A 153 -8.42 18.33 0.00
N GLU A 154 -8.45 19.42 -0.74
CA GLU A 154 -9.40 20.51 -0.56
C GLU A 154 -9.97 20.88 -1.92
N ILE A 155 -11.29 20.80 -2.05
CA ILE A 155 -12.02 21.15 -3.28
C ILE A 155 -13.03 22.21 -2.92
N HIS A 156 -13.00 23.34 -3.64
CA HIS A 156 -13.99 24.40 -3.55
C HIS A 156 -14.74 24.48 -4.87
N LEU A 157 -16.06 24.35 -4.80
CA LEU A 157 -16.95 24.69 -5.90
C LEU A 157 -17.37 26.16 -5.70
N ASP A 158 -17.04 27.01 -6.67
CA ASP A 158 -17.48 28.41 -6.72
C ASP A 158 -18.99 28.54 -6.97
#